data_AF-A0A6I5ZY99-F1
#
_entry.id   AF-A0A6I5ZY99-F1
#
_cell.length_a   1.000
_cell.length_b   1.000
_cell.length_c   1.000
_cell.angle_alpha   90.00
_cell.angle_beta   90.00
_cell.angle_gamma   90.00
#
_symmetry.space_group_name_H-M   'P 1'
#
loop_
_entity.id
_entity.type
_entity.pdbx_description
1 polymer ?
#
loop_
_entity_poly.entity_id
_entity_poly.type
_entity_poly.pdbx_seq_one_letter_code
_entity_poly.pdbx_strand_id
1 'polypeptide(L)'
;MTIGGNPEEVRARARRVRAMAEDLGSTADTVRAGAGIEWVGVAADRYRDRLVDHAQQVQAARDELLGTAAALDRLADALEERQAAIRRAMQAVEDAVDDARRTVSRLAGEALSEAEQATRRAAQEVLERARTLPLPGAPEWTTVARTIGDLW
;
A
#
# COMPACT_ATOMS: atom_id res chain seq x y z
N MET A 1 5.17 -1.77 15.22
CA MET A 1 4.53 -2.81 14.40
C MET A 1 3.80 -2.11 13.27
N THR A 2 4.28 -2.24 12.02
CA THR A 2 3.76 -1.50 10.85
C THR A 2 2.42 -2.10 10.41
N ILE A 3 1.40 -1.27 10.33
CA ILE A 3 0.00 -1.67 10.11
C ILE A 3 -0.13 -2.39 8.76
N GLY A 4 -0.40 -3.70 8.74
CA GLY A 4 -0.66 -4.43 7.47
C GLY A 4 0.56 -4.65 6.56
N GLY A 5 1.78 -4.58 7.11
CA GLY A 5 3.03 -4.78 6.37
C GLY A 5 3.87 -3.49 6.26
N ASN A 6 5.07 -3.61 5.71
CA ASN A 6 6.01 -2.49 5.57
C ASN A 6 6.20 -2.10 4.09
N PRO A 7 5.69 -0.94 3.64
CA PRO A 7 5.87 -0.46 2.27
C PRO A 7 7.34 -0.39 1.86
N GLU A 8 8.25 -0.06 2.79
CA GLU A 8 9.69 -0.01 2.50
C GLU A 8 10.28 -1.39 2.21
N GLU A 9 9.78 -2.45 2.85
CA GLU A 9 10.20 -3.83 2.53
C GLU A 9 9.72 -4.25 1.14
N VAL A 10 8.52 -3.84 0.74
CA VAL A 10 7.96 -4.07 -0.59
C VAL A 10 8.80 -3.32 -1.65
N ARG A 11 9.11 -2.05 -1.41
CA ARG A 11 10.00 -1.24 -2.27
C ARG A 11 11.41 -1.83 -2.33
N ALA A 12 11.94 -2.33 -1.22
CA ALA A 12 13.23 -3.03 -1.20
C ALA A 12 13.19 -4.31 -2.05
N ARG A 13 12.06 -5.04 -2.05
CA ARG A 13 11.88 -6.19 -2.92
C ARG A 13 11.81 -5.78 -4.39
N ALA A 14 11.08 -4.72 -4.73
CA ALA A 14 11.01 -4.17 -6.08
C ALA A 14 12.41 -3.80 -6.61
N ARG A 15 13.24 -3.12 -5.79
CA ARG A 15 14.63 -2.80 -6.13
C ARG A 15 15.46 -4.05 -6.45
N ARG A 16 15.34 -5.10 -5.64
CA ARG A 16 16.04 -6.38 -5.90
C ARG A 16 15.60 -7.04 -7.21
N VAL A 17 14.32 -6.94 -7.57
CA VAL A 17 13.80 -7.48 -8.83
C VAL A 17 14.32 -6.68 -10.03
N ARG A 18 14.39 -5.35 -9.94
CA ARG A 18 14.99 -4.52 -11.01
C ARG A 18 16.47 -4.84 -11.20
N ALA A 19 17.24 -4.96 -10.11
CA ALA A 19 18.65 -5.36 -10.20
C ALA A 19 18.82 -6.72 -10.90
N MET A 20 17.95 -7.69 -10.62
CA MET A 20 17.95 -8.98 -11.31
C MET A 20 17.64 -8.83 -12.82
N ALA A 21 16.73 -7.94 -13.20
CA ALA A 21 16.43 -7.66 -14.60
C ALA A 21 17.59 -6.95 -15.33
N GLU A 22 18.32 -6.08 -14.62
CA GLU A 22 19.54 -5.42 -15.11
C GLU A 22 20.68 -6.41 -15.31
N ASP A 23 20.93 -7.27 -14.32
CA ASP A 23 21.94 -8.35 -14.40
C ASP A 23 21.65 -9.31 -15.55
N LEU A 24 20.36 -9.66 -15.75
CA LEU A 24 19.93 -10.50 -16.86
C LEU A 24 20.21 -9.83 -18.21
N GLY A 25 19.92 -8.53 -18.34
CA GLY A 25 20.24 -7.76 -19.55
C GLY A 25 21.74 -7.70 -19.84
N SER A 26 22.55 -7.39 -18.84
CA SER A 26 24.01 -7.34 -18.94
C SER A 26 24.61 -8.70 -19.35
N THR A 27 24.10 -9.78 -18.76
CA THR A 27 24.48 -11.16 -19.12
C THR A 27 24.11 -11.47 -20.57
N ALA A 28 22.91 -11.08 -21.00
CA ALA A 28 22.44 -11.28 -22.38
C ALA A 28 23.29 -10.53 -23.40
N ASP A 29 23.66 -9.28 -23.10
CA ASP A 29 24.52 -8.46 -23.96
C ASP A 29 25.95 -9.03 -24.04
N THR A 30 26.47 -9.57 -22.94
CA THR A 30 27.77 -10.28 -22.91
C THR A 30 27.74 -11.53 -23.79
N VAL A 31 26.68 -12.35 -23.69
CA VAL A 31 26.49 -13.54 -24.54
C VAL A 31 26.41 -13.14 -26.02
N ARG A 32 25.71 -12.04 -26.34
CA ARG A 32 25.61 -11.52 -27.71
C ARG A 32 26.95 -11.01 -28.23
N ALA A 33 27.73 -10.30 -27.41
CA ALA A 33 29.05 -9.82 -27.79
C ALA A 33 30.04 -10.97 -28.06
N GLY A 34 29.91 -12.08 -27.31
CA GLY A 34 30.66 -13.33 -27.56
C GLY A 34 30.36 -14.00 -28.91
N ALA A 35 29.27 -13.62 -29.59
CA ALA A 35 28.95 -14.08 -30.93
C ALA A 35 29.79 -13.41 -32.04
N GLY A 36 30.66 -12.44 -31.70
CA GLY A 36 31.59 -11.79 -32.63
C GLY A 36 32.79 -12.64 -33.07
N ILE A 37 32.83 -13.92 -32.68
CA ILE A 37 33.80 -14.89 -33.20
C ILE A 37 33.37 -15.29 -34.62
N GLU A 38 34.29 -15.27 -35.58
CA GLU A 38 34.02 -15.59 -36.97
C GLU A 38 33.78 -17.11 -37.14
N TRP A 39 32.54 -17.53 -36.97
CA TRP A 39 32.11 -18.92 -37.21
C TRP A 39 31.60 -19.07 -38.64
N VAL A 40 32.28 -19.89 -39.44
CA VAL A 40 31.94 -20.16 -40.85
C VAL A 40 31.37 -21.57 -41.00
N GLY A 41 30.23 -21.69 -41.69
CA GLY A 41 29.58 -22.97 -42.04
C GLY A 41 28.16 -23.14 -41.47
N VAL A 42 27.45 -24.19 -41.94
CA VAL A 42 26.03 -24.46 -41.58
C VAL A 42 25.79 -24.62 -40.07
N ALA A 43 26.80 -25.09 -39.32
CA ALA A 43 26.73 -25.17 -37.87
C ALA A 43 26.72 -23.79 -37.19
N ALA A 44 27.39 -22.81 -37.79
CA ALA A 44 27.41 -21.42 -37.33
C ALA A 44 26.06 -20.73 -37.55
N ASP A 45 25.43 -20.95 -38.71
CA ASP A 45 24.09 -20.42 -39.00
C ASP A 45 23.05 -20.94 -38.00
N ARG A 46 23.01 -22.27 -37.76
CA ARG A 46 22.12 -22.87 -36.75
C ARG A 46 22.42 -22.41 -35.32
N TYR A 47 23.64 -22.00 -35.03
CA TYR A 47 23.99 -21.45 -33.72
C TYR A 47 23.51 -20.00 -33.59
N ARG A 48 23.65 -19.19 -34.64
CA ARG A 48 23.10 -17.82 -34.71
C ARG A 48 21.58 -17.81 -34.56
N ASP A 49 20.86 -18.67 -35.27
CA ASP A 49 19.39 -18.76 -35.16
C ASP A 49 18.95 -19.07 -33.72
N ARG A 50 19.60 -20.06 -33.08
CA ARG A 50 19.34 -20.38 -31.67
C ARG A 50 19.67 -19.24 -30.71
N LEU A 51 20.71 -18.46 -30.99
CA LEU A 51 21.05 -17.28 -30.20
C LEU A 51 19.98 -16.18 -30.33
N VAL A 52 19.39 -16.00 -31.52
CA VAL A 52 18.28 -15.05 -31.70
C VAL A 52 17.06 -15.47 -30.88
N ASP A 53 16.65 -16.74 -30.97
CA ASP A 53 15.52 -17.26 -30.19
C ASP A 53 15.76 -17.13 -28.69
N HIS A 54 16.98 -17.43 -28.24
CA HIS A 54 17.35 -17.30 -26.83
C HIS A 54 17.36 -15.83 -26.38
N ALA A 55 17.86 -14.90 -27.21
CA ALA A 55 17.84 -13.48 -26.90
C ALA A 55 16.41 -12.94 -26.75
N GLN A 56 15.47 -13.42 -27.57
CA GLN A 56 14.05 -13.07 -27.43
C GLN A 56 13.45 -13.58 -26.11
N GLN A 57 13.76 -14.83 -25.73
CA GLN A 57 13.31 -15.39 -24.45
C GLN A 57 13.87 -14.62 -23.25
N VAL A 58 15.16 -14.27 -23.29
CA VAL A 58 15.80 -13.49 -22.23
C VAL A 58 15.21 -12.09 -22.13
N GLN A 59 14.94 -11.44 -23.26
CA GLN A 59 14.28 -10.13 -23.28
C GLN A 59 12.87 -10.21 -22.70
N ALA A 60 12.08 -11.23 -23.05
CA ALA A 60 10.75 -11.44 -22.47
C ALA A 60 10.80 -11.65 -20.95
N ALA A 61 11.74 -12.47 -20.45
CA ALA A 61 11.94 -12.68 -19.02
C ALA A 61 12.35 -11.40 -18.29
N ARG A 62 13.22 -10.58 -18.90
CA ARG A 62 13.60 -9.26 -18.37
C ARG A 62 12.40 -8.34 -18.26
N ASP A 63 11.56 -8.27 -19.28
CA ASP A 63 10.36 -7.44 -19.29
C ASP A 63 9.34 -7.89 -18.22
N GLU A 64 9.20 -9.20 -18.00
CA GLU A 64 8.37 -9.76 -16.93
C GLU A 64 8.89 -9.38 -15.53
N LEU A 65 10.21 -9.43 -15.31
CA LEU A 65 10.82 -8.99 -14.05
C LEU A 65 10.57 -7.50 -13.81
N LEU A 66 10.75 -6.65 -14.83
CA LEU A 66 10.46 -5.22 -14.73
C LEU A 66 8.98 -4.96 -14.43
N GLY A 67 8.07 -5.69 -15.09
CA GLY A 67 6.64 -5.64 -14.82
C GLY A 67 6.29 -6.03 -13.38
N THR A 68 6.96 -7.06 -12.86
CA THR A 68 6.81 -7.51 -11.46
C THR A 68 7.30 -6.44 -10.49
N ALA A 69 8.45 -5.80 -10.75
CA ALA A 69 8.94 -4.72 -9.91
C ALA A 69 7.96 -3.53 -9.87
N ALA A 70 7.41 -3.14 -11.02
CA ALA A 70 6.41 -2.08 -11.10
C ALA A 70 5.08 -2.45 -10.39
N ALA A 71 4.68 -3.71 -10.39
CA ALA A 71 3.53 -4.19 -9.61
C ALA A 71 3.80 -4.10 -8.09
N LEU A 72 5.02 -4.41 -7.65
CA LEU A 72 5.41 -4.26 -6.24
C LEU A 72 5.43 -2.80 -5.79
N ASP A 73 5.90 -1.86 -6.62
CA ASP A 73 5.84 -0.43 -6.28
C ASP A 73 4.40 0.03 -6.08
N ARG A 74 3.49 -0.30 -7.01
CA ARG A 74 2.06 0.02 -6.89
C ARG A 74 1.43 -0.56 -5.63
N LEU A 75 1.83 -1.78 -5.25
CA LEU A 75 1.38 -2.40 -4.01
C LEU A 75 1.88 -1.61 -2.79
N ALA A 76 3.14 -1.17 -2.79
CA ALA A 76 3.69 -0.36 -1.69
C ALA A 76 2.92 0.96 -1.54
N ASP A 77 2.60 1.63 -2.64
CA ASP A 77 1.85 2.89 -2.63
C ASP A 77 0.42 2.69 -2.10
N ALA A 78 -0.27 1.64 -2.55
CA ALA A 78 -1.61 1.31 -2.05
C ALA A 78 -1.62 0.96 -0.56
N LEU A 79 -0.58 0.28 -0.07
CA LEU A 79 -0.42 -0.01 1.36
C LEU A 79 -0.21 1.27 2.16
N GLU A 80 0.65 2.17 1.69
CA GLU A 80 0.92 3.45 2.35
C GLU A 80 -0.32 4.34 2.41
N GLU A 81 -1.07 4.42 1.31
CA GLU A 81 -2.34 5.15 1.25
C GLU A 81 -3.36 4.60 2.26
N ARG A 82 -3.52 3.27 2.31
CA ARG A 82 -4.42 2.62 3.26
C ARG A 82 -4.00 2.85 4.70
N GLN A 83 -2.70 2.75 5.00
CA GLN A 83 -2.17 3.03 6.34
C GLN A 83 -2.37 4.51 6.73
N ALA A 84 -2.22 5.44 5.79
CA ALA A 84 -2.51 6.85 6.02
C ALA A 84 -4.01 7.09 6.29
N ALA A 85 -4.90 6.44 5.52
CA ALA A 85 -6.33 6.52 5.73
C ALA A 85 -6.74 6.00 7.13
N ILE A 86 -6.19 4.87 7.56
CA ILE A 86 -6.44 4.33 8.90
C ILE A 86 -5.95 5.29 9.99
N ARG A 87 -4.75 5.87 9.86
CA ARG A 87 -4.24 6.87 10.82
C ARG A 87 -5.14 8.10 10.90
N ARG A 88 -5.60 8.63 9.77
CA ARG A 88 -6.55 9.76 9.75
C ARG A 88 -7.88 9.39 10.42
N ALA A 89 -8.38 8.18 10.17
CA ALA A 89 -9.61 7.71 10.79
C ALA A 89 -9.46 7.56 12.32
N MET A 90 -8.31 7.05 12.80
CA MET A 90 -7.99 7.01 14.23
C MET A 90 -8.00 8.40 14.85
N GLN A 91 -7.31 9.36 14.23
CA GLN A 91 -7.27 10.74 14.72
C GLN A 91 -8.67 11.37 14.76
N ALA A 92 -9.46 11.20 13.70
CA ALA A 92 -10.82 11.74 13.65
C ALA A 92 -11.72 11.19 14.76
N VAL A 93 -11.56 9.91 15.11
CA VAL A 93 -12.30 9.30 16.23
C VAL A 93 -11.82 9.85 17.57
N GLU A 94 -10.51 10.03 17.76
CA GLU A 94 -9.95 10.64 18.98
C GLU A 94 -10.48 12.05 19.19
N ASP A 95 -10.42 12.88 18.14
CA ASP A 95 -10.93 14.26 18.14
C ASP A 95 -12.43 14.29 18.48
N ALA A 96 -13.23 13.42 17.84
CA ALA A 96 -14.67 13.31 18.10
C ALA A 96 -15.00 12.87 19.53
N VAL A 97 -14.20 11.96 20.11
CA VAL A 97 -14.35 11.53 21.51
C VAL A 97 -14.07 12.69 22.47
N ASP A 98 -13.02 13.47 22.21
CA ASP A 98 -12.69 14.62 23.05
C ASP A 98 -13.70 15.76 22.92
N ASP A 99 -14.21 16.02 21.72
CA ASP A 99 -15.34 16.95 21.48
C ASP A 99 -16.61 16.48 22.19
N ALA A 100 -16.91 15.18 22.15
CA ALA A 100 -18.04 14.60 22.84
C ALA A 100 -17.91 14.74 24.37
N ARG A 101 -16.73 14.48 24.95
CA ARG A 101 -16.46 14.70 26.38
C ARG A 101 -16.69 16.15 26.76
N ARG A 102 -16.11 17.09 26.01
CA ARG A 102 -16.28 18.53 26.23
C ARG A 102 -17.75 18.95 26.14
N THR A 103 -18.49 18.40 25.18
CA THR A 103 -19.91 18.68 25.00
C THR A 103 -20.76 18.16 26.16
N VAL A 104 -20.53 16.93 26.61
CA VAL A 104 -21.23 16.36 27.76
C VAL A 104 -20.95 17.16 29.04
N SER A 105 -19.68 17.55 29.27
CA SER A 105 -19.32 18.39 30.42
C SER A 105 -19.94 19.79 30.36
N ARG A 106 -19.96 20.42 29.18
CA ARG A 106 -20.58 21.73 28.96
C ARG A 106 -22.09 21.71 29.18
N LEU A 107 -22.75 20.63 28.76
CA LEU A 107 -24.21 20.47 28.83
C LEU A 107 -24.65 19.68 30.08
N ALA A 108 -23.94 19.81 31.20
CA ALA A 108 -24.25 19.09 32.43
C ALA A 108 -25.44 19.65 33.24
N GLY A 109 -25.97 20.83 32.89
CA GLY A 109 -27.07 21.49 33.60
C GLY A 109 -28.46 20.86 33.42
N GLU A 110 -29.41 21.25 34.29
CA GLU A 110 -30.76 20.67 34.36
C GLU A 110 -31.81 21.35 33.45
N ALA A 111 -31.53 22.55 32.93
CA ALA A 111 -32.44 23.34 32.10
C ALA A 111 -31.96 23.48 30.65
N LEU A 112 -31.75 22.34 29.96
CA LEU A 112 -31.32 22.31 28.56
C LEU A 112 -32.52 22.43 27.60
N SER A 113 -32.35 23.21 26.54
CA SER A 113 -33.28 23.20 25.40
C SER A 113 -33.31 21.82 24.71
N GLU A 114 -34.37 21.54 23.94
CA GLU A 114 -34.47 20.27 23.19
C GLU A 114 -33.27 20.06 22.24
N ALA A 115 -32.79 21.13 21.61
CA ALA A 115 -31.62 21.09 20.75
C ALA A 115 -30.35 20.70 21.53
N GLU A 116 -30.12 21.29 22.70
CA GLU A 116 -28.98 20.95 23.55
C GLU A 116 -29.08 19.53 24.11
N GLN A 117 -30.29 19.07 24.44
CA GLN A 117 -30.52 17.68 24.84
C GLN A 117 -30.17 16.71 23.70
N ALA A 118 -30.55 17.02 22.45
CA ALA A 118 -30.19 16.23 21.28
C ALA A 118 -28.66 16.19 21.08
N THR A 119 -27.99 17.33 21.16
CA THR A 119 -26.52 17.41 21.08
C THR A 119 -25.83 16.61 22.19
N ARG A 120 -26.34 16.67 23.42
CA ARG A 120 -25.82 15.88 24.55
C ARG A 120 -25.99 14.38 24.31
N ARG A 121 -27.14 13.94 23.77
CA ARG A 121 -27.38 12.53 23.45
C ARG A 121 -26.44 12.03 22.36
N ALA A 122 -26.25 12.79 21.28
CA ALA A 122 -25.30 12.46 20.22
C ALA A 122 -23.87 12.31 20.78
N ALA A 123 -23.44 13.27 21.61
CA ALA A 123 -22.15 13.19 22.29
C ALA A 123 -22.02 11.95 23.20
N GLN A 124 -23.05 11.61 23.97
CA GLN A 124 -23.06 10.39 24.78
C GLN A 124 -22.96 9.12 23.92
N GLU A 125 -23.63 9.10 22.77
CA GLU A 125 -23.59 7.97 21.84
C GLU A 125 -22.19 7.76 21.24
N VAL A 126 -21.46 8.85 20.94
CA VAL A 126 -20.04 8.80 20.56
C VAL A 126 -19.20 8.15 21.66
N LEU A 127 -19.39 8.55 22.92
CA LEU A 127 -18.63 8.02 24.05
C LEU A 127 -18.92 6.54 24.32
N GLU A 128 -20.17 6.11 24.15
CA GLU A 128 -20.53 4.69 24.28
C GLU A 128 -19.89 3.85 23.17
N ARG A 129 -19.92 4.31 21.91
CA ARG A 129 -19.23 3.62 20.80
C ARG A 129 -17.72 3.55 21.00
N ALA A 130 -17.12 4.58 21.59
CA ALA A 130 -15.70 4.61 21.89
C ALA A 130 -15.24 3.58 22.94
N ARG A 131 -16.17 2.89 23.63
CA ARG A 131 -15.82 1.79 24.55
C ARG A 131 -15.37 0.52 23.83
N THR A 132 -15.78 0.34 22.57
CA THR A 132 -15.48 -0.85 21.77
C THR A 132 -14.70 -0.47 20.51
N LEU A 133 -13.59 0.25 20.68
CA LEU A 133 -12.76 0.64 19.55
C LEU A 133 -11.96 -0.56 19.00
N PRO A 134 -11.74 -0.60 17.67
CA PRO A 134 -10.86 -1.59 17.06
C PRO A 134 -9.44 -1.50 17.59
N LEU A 135 -8.67 -2.57 17.42
CA LEU A 135 -7.23 -2.55 17.68
C LEU A 135 -6.56 -1.45 16.84
N PRO A 136 -5.53 -0.75 17.35
CA PRO A 136 -4.79 0.25 16.58
C PRO A 136 -4.32 -0.30 15.23
N GLY A 137 -4.63 0.41 14.15
CA GLY A 137 -4.26 0.01 12.80
C GLY A 137 -5.21 -0.96 12.10
N ALA A 138 -6.28 -1.42 12.76
CA ALA A 138 -7.25 -2.29 12.12
C ALA A 138 -8.04 -1.53 11.02
N PRO A 139 -8.37 -2.16 9.87
CA PRO A 139 -9.05 -1.48 8.78
C PRO A 139 -10.45 -0.93 9.16
N GLU A 140 -11.06 -1.50 10.20
CA GLU A 140 -12.36 -1.13 10.77
C GLU A 140 -12.39 0.32 11.28
N TRP A 141 -11.24 0.92 11.58
CA TRP A 141 -11.15 2.34 11.97
C TRP A 141 -11.82 3.27 10.96
N THR A 142 -11.71 2.97 9.65
CA THR A 142 -12.36 3.77 8.60
C THR A 142 -13.89 3.71 8.67
N THR A 143 -14.46 2.56 9.05
CA THR A 143 -15.90 2.41 9.25
C THR A 143 -16.34 3.13 10.52
N VAL A 144 -15.60 2.95 11.62
CA VAL A 144 -15.90 3.60 12.91
C VAL A 144 -15.87 5.12 12.78
N ALA A 145 -14.86 5.68 12.12
CA ALA A 145 -14.77 7.11 11.88
C ALA A 145 -15.96 7.66 11.09
N ARG A 146 -16.42 6.93 10.06
CA ARG A 146 -17.63 7.32 9.30
C ARG A 146 -18.87 7.31 10.19
N THR A 147 -19.11 6.22 10.91
CA THR A 147 -20.28 6.07 11.78
C THR A 147 -20.31 7.11 12.91
N ILE A 148 -19.16 7.47 13.47
CA ILE A 148 -19.07 8.54 14.48
C ILE A 148 -19.30 9.92 13.84
N GLY A 149 -18.78 10.14 12.62
CA GLY A 149 -19.03 11.36 11.84
C GLY A 149 -20.51 11.57 11.52
N ASP A 150 -21.27 10.52 11.26
CA ASP A 150 -22.70 10.60 10.93
C ASP A 150 -23.60 11.01 12.13
N LEU A 151 -23.05 11.10 13.35
CA LEU A 151 -23.79 11.51 14.56
C LEU A 151 -23.81 13.02 14.79
N TRP A 152 -23.02 13.76 14.00
CA TRP A 152 -22.84 15.21 14.09
C TRP A 152 -23.27 15.87 12.79
#